data_AF-A0Y725-F1
#
_entry.id   AF-A0Y725-F1
#
_cell.length_a   1.000
_cell.length_b   1.000
_cell.length_c   1.000
_cell.angle_alpha   90.00
_cell.angle_beta   90.00
_cell.angle_gamma   90.00
#
_symmetry.space_group_name_H-M   'P 1'
#
loop_
_entity.id
_entity.type
_entity.pdbx_description
1 polymer ?
#
loop_
_entity_poly.entity_id
_entity_poly.type
_entity_poly.pdbx_seq_one_letter_code
_entity_poly.pdbx_strand_id
1 'polypeptide(L)'
;MNLDNFKSAWQQQSTDTHSAIEINQAKLAEIKINKQVKALNKMKWARIIESCVFLIIIVLLWKYIAAGFTFSAPIISAFILSLFAIIGLAGNIGQIVLISNIDYSKPVNQLQKDFYRVCSHKLELTKLLLMSVPFYLAYVFIGFDLLFGIDLYQYLELHMIWFYSLSSVLLFIATAWVFAKLNYKNISEKWVNSSVQFIVGKRLVTMAEFLNSSELIES
;
A
#
# COMPACT_ATOMS: atom_id res chain seq x y z
N MET A 1 37.29 47.00 -29.38
CA MET A 1 36.56 46.36 -28.26
C MET A 1 37.60 45.84 -27.28
N ASN A 2 37.52 46.22 -26.01
CA ASN A 2 38.62 45.98 -25.05
C ASN A 2 38.55 44.54 -24.50
N LEU A 3 39.70 43.91 -24.28
CA LEU A 3 39.81 42.50 -23.86
C LEU A 3 39.13 42.27 -22.50
N ASP A 4 39.17 43.29 -21.65
CA ASP A 4 38.51 43.33 -20.35
C ASP A 4 36.96 43.33 -20.45
N ASN A 5 36.41 43.94 -21.50
CA ASN A 5 34.96 43.90 -21.76
C ASN A 5 34.51 42.50 -22.19
N PHE A 6 35.38 41.74 -22.88
CA PHE A 6 35.07 40.36 -23.27
C PHE A 6 35.09 39.42 -22.06
N LYS A 7 36.08 39.59 -21.18
CA LYS A 7 36.23 38.79 -19.96
C LYS A 7 35.06 39.01 -19.00
N SER A 8 34.66 40.26 -18.79
CA SER A 8 33.52 40.61 -17.95
C SER A 8 32.19 40.10 -18.52
N ALA A 9 31.95 40.26 -19.83
CA ALA A 9 30.76 39.70 -20.48
C ALA A 9 30.69 38.17 -20.38
N TRP A 10 31.83 37.48 -20.53
CA TRP A 10 31.91 36.03 -20.39
C TRP A 10 31.66 35.56 -18.96
N GLN A 11 32.23 36.24 -17.96
CA GLN A 11 31.98 35.94 -16.55
C GLN A 11 30.50 36.16 -16.19
N GLN A 12 29.92 37.28 -16.60
CA GLN A 12 28.50 37.59 -16.39
C GLN A 12 27.61 36.49 -16.98
N GLN A 13 27.84 36.11 -18.24
CA GLN A 13 27.06 35.06 -18.90
C GLN A 13 27.23 33.69 -18.23
N SER A 14 28.43 33.37 -17.74
CA SER A 14 28.68 32.12 -17.01
C SER A 14 27.93 32.08 -15.68
N THR A 15 27.89 33.20 -14.94
CA THR A 15 27.16 33.34 -13.68
C THR A 15 25.66 33.25 -13.92
N ASP A 16 25.13 33.98 -14.91
CA ASP A 16 23.70 33.95 -15.25
C ASP A 16 23.24 32.55 -15.68
N THR A 17 24.08 31.84 -16.44
CA THR A 17 23.81 30.45 -16.85
C THR A 17 23.81 29.50 -15.66
N HIS A 18 24.77 29.63 -14.75
CA HIS A 18 24.85 28.80 -13.55
C HIS A 18 23.64 29.02 -12.63
N SER A 19 23.28 30.28 -12.36
CA SER A 19 22.09 30.63 -11.59
C SER A 19 20.80 30.14 -12.24
N ALA A 20 20.68 30.22 -13.58
CA ALA A 20 19.53 29.68 -14.30
C ALA A 20 19.43 28.14 -14.20
N ILE A 21 20.57 27.43 -14.25
CA ILE A 21 20.65 25.99 -14.06
C ILE A 21 20.23 25.61 -12.63
N GLU A 22 20.76 26.28 -11.60
CA GLU A 22 20.41 26.04 -10.20
C GLU A 22 18.92 26.31 -9.93
N ILE A 23 18.38 27.43 -10.41
CA ILE A 23 16.95 27.76 -10.30
C ILE A 23 16.09 26.68 -10.98
N ASN A 24 16.48 26.20 -12.16
CA ASN A 24 15.75 25.14 -12.85
C ASN A 24 15.81 23.81 -12.09
N GLN A 25 16.95 23.45 -11.52
CA GLN A 25 17.07 22.24 -10.69
C GLN A 25 16.20 22.33 -9.44
N ALA A 26 16.20 23.48 -8.75
CA ALA A 26 15.35 23.73 -7.59
C ALA A 26 13.86 23.64 -7.94
N LYS A 27 13.42 24.29 -9.02
CA LYS A 27 12.03 24.20 -9.51
C LYS A 27 11.65 22.79 -9.92
N LEU A 28 12.54 22.04 -10.57
CA LEU A 28 12.30 20.64 -10.94
C LEU A 28 12.15 19.74 -9.72
N ALA A 29 12.98 19.95 -8.68
CA ALA A 29 12.85 19.26 -7.40
C ALA A 29 11.52 19.59 -6.73
N GLU A 30 11.14 20.87 -6.68
CA GLU A 30 9.87 21.33 -6.13
C GLU A 30 8.66 20.73 -6.86
N ILE A 31 8.65 20.73 -8.19
CA ILE A 31 7.59 20.12 -9.01
C ILE A 31 7.51 18.61 -8.77
N LYS A 32 8.65 17.92 -8.64
CA LYS A 32 8.68 16.48 -8.33
C LYS A 32 8.11 16.22 -6.94
N ILE A 33 8.53 16.98 -5.93
CA ILE A 33 8.05 16.87 -4.55
C ILE A 33 6.53 17.12 -4.49
N ASN A 34 6.06 18.22 -5.09
CA ASN A 34 4.64 18.57 -5.08
C ASN A 34 3.76 17.50 -5.76
N LYS A 35 4.26 16.87 -6.83
CA LYS A 35 3.59 15.71 -7.46
C LYS A 35 3.50 14.50 -6.51
N GLN A 36 4.54 14.23 -5.72
CA GLN A 36 4.52 13.14 -4.73
C GLN A 36 3.59 13.47 -3.56
N VAL A 37 3.58 14.71 -3.08
CA VAL A 37 2.64 15.19 -2.06
C VAL A 37 1.20 14.97 -2.50
N LYS A 38 0.85 15.34 -3.75
CA LYS A 38 -0.48 15.09 -4.31
C LYS A 38 -0.82 13.60 -4.37
N ALA A 39 0.13 12.75 -4.74
CA ALA A 39 -0.07 11.30 -4.77
C ALA A 39 -0.33 10.72 -3.37
N LEU A 40 0.41 11.18 -2.36
CA LEU A 40 0.20 10.78 -0.96
C LEU A 40 -1.12 11.30 -0.41
N ASN A 41 -1.52 12.52 -0.74
CA ASN A 41 -2.83 13.04 -0.34
C ASN A 41 -3.98 12.25 -0.98
N LYS A 42 -3.86 11.88 -2.26
CA LYS A 42 -4.84 10.99 -2.91
C LYS A 42 -4.90 9.63 -2.21
N MET A 43 -3.73 9.07 -1.86
CA MET A 43 -3.63 7.82 -1.10
C MET A 43 -4.29 7.93 0.28
N LYS A 44 -4.05 9.02 1.01
CA LYS A 44 -4.68 9.30 2.30
C LYS A 44 -6.21 9.32 2.19
N TRP A 45 -6.74 10.04 1.20
CA TRP A 45 -8.19 10.08 0.97
C TRP A 45 -8.77 8.71 0.62
N ALA A 46 -8.09 7.93 -0.23
CA ALA A 46 -8.50 6.56 -0.51
C ALA A 46 -8.54 5.72 0.79
N ARG A 47 -7.53 5.83 1.65
CA ARG A 47 -7.48 5.10 2.94
C ARG A 47 -8.57 5.53 3.91
N ILE A 48 -8.94 6.81 3.93
CA ILE A 48 -10.08 7.28 4.74
C ILE A 48 -11.37 6.61 4.27
N ILE A 49 -11.62 6.60 2.95
CA ILE A 49 -12.81 5.95 2.37
C ILE A 49 -12.81 4.45 2.68
N GLU A 50 -11.69 3.76 2.48
CA GLU A 50 -11.56 2.34 2.79
C GLU A 50 -11.75 2.05 4.28
N SER A 51 -11.27 2.91 5.19
CA SER A 51 -11.52 2.79 6.63
C SER A 51 -13.01 2.87 6.97
N CYS A 52 -13.76 3.77 6.33
CA CYS A 52 -15.21 3.83 6.49
C CYS A 52 -15.88 2.52 6.04
N VAL A 53 -15.43 1.95 4.91
CA VAL A 53 -15.92 0.65 4.42
C VAL A 53 -15.60 -0.47 5.40
N PHE A 54 -14.36 -0.57 5.89
CA PHE A 54 -13.98 -1.57 6.88
C PHE A 54 -14.77 -1.43 8.19
N LEU A 55 -15.04 -0.21 8.66
CA LEU A 55 -15.89 0.03 9.82
C LEU A 55 -17.31 -0.52 9.61
N ILE A 56 -17.91 -0.24 8.45
CA ILE A 56 -19.24 -0.78 8.10
C ILE A 56 -19.21 -2.31 8.10
N ILE A 57 -18.20 -2.92 7.47
CA ILE A 57 -18.04 -4.38 7.44
C ILE A 57 -17.93 -4.96 8.84
N ILE A 58 -17.12 -4.35 9.72
CA ILE A 58 -16.95 -4.80 11.12
C ILE A 58 -18.29 -4.76 11.85
N VAL A 59 -19.05 -3.67 11.72
CA VAL A 59 -20.37 -3.54 12.37
C VAL A 59 -21.33 -4.62 11.85
N LEU A 60 -21.37 -4.87 10.54
CA LEU A 60 -22.22 -5.91 9.95
C LEU A 60 -21.85 -7.31 10.45
N LEU A 61 -20.55 -7.66 10.44
CA LEU A 61 -20.06 -8.94 10.94
C LEU A 61 -20.32 -9.11 12.43
N TRP A 62 -20.16 -8.06 13.24
CA TRP A 62 -20.43 -8.13 14.66
C TRP A 62 -21.92 -8.35 14.96
N LYS A 63 -22.81 -7.67 14.23
CA LYS A 63 -24.25 -7.91 14.31
C LYS A 63 -24.60 -9.35 13.94
N TYR A 64 -23.96 -9.89 12.90
CA TYR A 64 -24.15 -11.28 12.47
C TYR A 64 -23.74 -12.27 13.57
N ILE A 65 -22.55 -12.08 14.15
CA ILE A 65 -22.04 -12.93 15.23
C ILE A 65 -22.94 -12.83 16.47
N ALA A 66 -23.38 -11.63 16.85
CA ALA A 66 -24.23 -11.43 18.04
C ALA A 66 -25.63 -12.03 17.89
N ALA A 67 -26.13 -12.21 16.67
CA ALA A 67 -27.42 -12.85 16.40
C ALA A 67 -27.35 -14.38 16.52
N GLY A 68 -26.17 -14.99 16.32
CA GLY A 68 -25.95 -16.42 16.41
C GLY A 68 -25.39 -16.83 17.78
N PHE A 69 -26.17 -17.54 18.59
CA PHE A 69 -25.72 -18.02 19.91
C PHE A 69 -25.01 -19.38 19.86
N THR A 70 -24.96 -20.05 18.70
CA THR A 70 -24.41 -21.41 18.54
C THR A 70 -23.16 -21.43 17.68
N PHE A 71 -22.06 -21.96 18.22
CA PHE A 71 -20.79 -22.13 17.52
C PHE A 71 -20.96 -22.98 16.25
N SER A 72 -21.07 -22.31 15.11
CA SER A 72 -21.37 -22.90 13.81
C SER A 72 -20.35 -22.40 12.78
N ALA A 73 -20.21 -23.11 11.66
CA ALA A 73 -19.27 -22.75 10.58
C ALA A 73 -19.43 -21.31 10.06
N PRO A 74 -20.66 -20.75 9.91
CA PRO A 74 -20.84 -19.35 9.54
C PRO A 74 -20.29 -18.37 10.59
N ILE A 75 -20.51 -18.63 11.88
CA ILE A 75 -20.02 -17.75 12.96
C ILE A 75 -18.49 -17.76 13.00
N ILE A 76 -17.87 -18.94 12.88
CA ILE A 76 -16.40 -19.06 12.82
C ILE A 76 -15.85 -18.28 11.61
N SER A 77 -16.52 -18.40 10.47
CA SER A 77 -16.15 -17.68 9.25
C SER A 77 -16.26 -16.16 9.43
N ALA A 78 -17.37 -15.69 9.99
CA ALA A 78 -17.58 -14.27 10.32
C ALA A 78 -16.52 -13.75 11.31
N PHE A 79 -16.11 -14.56 12.29
CA PHE A 79 -15.05 -14.21 13.23
C PHE A 79 -13.69 -14.03 12.53
N ILE A 80 -13.30 -14.97 11.65
CA ILE A 80 -12.06 -14.87 10.87
C ILE A 80 -12.08 -13.62 9.97
N LEU A 81 -13.20 -13.35 9.28
CA LEU A 81 -13.34 -12.15 8.45
C LEU A 81 -13.26 -10.87 9.29
N SER A 82 -13.84 -10.86 10.49
CA SER A 82 -13.78 -9.71 11.39
C SER A 82 -12.34 -9.38 11.81
N LEU A 83 -11.51 -10.41 12.04
CA LEU A 83 -10.09 -10.24 12.36
C LEU A 83 -9.36 -9.53 11.21
N PHE A 84 -9.54 -9.98 9.98
CA PHE A 84 -8.93 -9.34 8.81
C PHE A 84 -9.49 -7.93 8.55
N ALA A 85 -10.77 -7.69 8.81
CA ALA A 85 -11.36 -6.37 8.70
C ALA A 85 -10.77 -5.39 9.72
N ILE A 86 -10.55 -5.83 10.96
CA ILE A 86 -9.89 -5.04 12.01
C ILE A 86 -8.43 -4.75 11.63
N ILE A 87 -7.69 -5.75 11.14
CA ILE A 87 -6.33 -5.59 10.65
C ILE A 87 -6.28 -4.56 9.51
N GLY A 88 -7.19 -4.64 8.55
CA GLY A 88 -7.31 -3.69 7.44
C GLY A 88 -7.59 -2.27 7.92
N LEU A 89 -8.53 -2.11 8.86
CA LEU A 89 -8.84 -0.83 9.47
C LEU A 89 -7.64 -0.23 10.22
N ALA A 90 -7.01 -1.01 11.10
CA ALA A 90 -5.84 -0.58 11.87
C ALA A 90 -4.69 -0.21 10.94
N GLY A 91 -4.46 -0.99 9.90
CA GLY A 91 -3.47 -0.71 8.87
C GLY A 91 -3.74 0.59 8.10
N ASN A 92 -4.99 0.84 7.71
CA ASN A 92 -5.39 2.07 7.04
C ASN A 92 -5.24 3.29 7.95
N ILE A 93 -5.63 3.19 9.23
CA ILE A 93 -5.41 4.24 10.23
C ILE A 93 -3.91 4.52 10.39
N GLY A 94 -3.09 3.48 10.56
CA GLY A 94 -1.64 3.62 10.63
C GLY A 94 -1.06 4.32 9.40
N GLN A 95 -1.57 4.01 8.20
CA GLN A 95 -1.14 4.66 6.97
C GLN A 95 -1.57 6.13 6.90
N ILE A 96 -2.79 6.47 7.35
CA ILE A 96 -3.27 7.85 7.42
C ILE A 96 -2.42 8.68 8.37
N VAL A 97 -2.09 8.13 9.55
CA VAL A 97 -1.23 8.78 10.54
C VAL A 97 0.17 9.00 9.99
N LEU A 98 0.77 7.98 9.35
CA LEU A 98 2.08 8.11 8.72
C LEU A 98 2.13 9.22 7.67
N ILE A 99 1.11 9.31 6.79
CA ILE A 99 1.05 10.36 5.77
C ILE A 99 0.80 11.74 6.38
N SER A 100 0.01 11.83 7.45
CA SER A 100 -0.36 13.10 8.07
C SER A 100 0.76 13.71 8.91
N ASN A 101 1.69 12.88 9.40
CA ASN A 101 2.85 13.32 10.20
C ASN A 101 4.06 13.73 9.35
N ILE A 102 3.96 13.68 8.02
CA ILE A 102 5.06 14.11 7.14
C ILE A 102 5.19 15.63 7.21
N ASP A 103 6.35 16.09 7.65
CA ASP A 103 6.71 17.50 7.62
C ASP A 103 7.47 17.83 6.34
N TYR A 104 6.77 18.50 5.42
CA TYR A 104 7.30 18.89 4.11
C TYR A 104 8.34 20.02 4.16
N SER A 105 8.57 20.63 5.33
CA SER A 105 9.55 21.69 5.55
C SER A 105 10.95 21.13 5.83
N LYS A 106 11.05 19.82 6.10
CA LYS A 106 12.32 19.15 6.42
C LYS A 106 13.23 18.99 5.19
N PRO A 107 14.55 18.80 5.41
CA PRO A 107 15.49 18.52 4.33
C PRO A 107 15.04 17.34 3.48
N VAL A 108 15.34 17.40 2.17
CA VAL A 108 14.88 16.42 1.18
C VAL A 108 15.14 14.98 1.64
N ASN A 109 16.33 14.67 2.17
CA ASN A 109 16.69 13.34 2.66
C ASN A 109 15.67 12.80 3.69
N GLN A 110 15.30 13.61 4.68
CA GLN A 110 14.30 13.20 5.69
C GLN A 110 12.92 12.95 5.06
N LEU A 111 12.52 13.81 4.12
CA LEU A 111 11.26 13.63 3.37
C LEU A 111 11.26 12.34 2.55
N GLN A 112 12.40 11.96 1.96
CA GLN A 112 12.52 10.69 1.23
C GLN A 112 12.32 9.51 2.19
N LYS A 113 12.92 9.54 3.39
CA LYS A 113 12.76 8.48 4.40
C LYS A 113 11.31 8.34 4.86
N ASP A 114 10.62 9.46 5.06
CA ASP A 114 9.19 9.46 5.39
C ASP A 114 8.35 8.83 4.27
N PHE A 115 8.65 9.15 3.00
CA PHE A 115 7.99 8.51 1.86
C PHE A 115 8.28 7.00 1.80
N TYR A 116 9.53 6.59 2.01
CA TYR A 116 9.90 5.18 2.07
C TYR A 116 9.10 4.45 3.16
N ARG A 117 8.96 5.05 4.35
CA ARG A 117 8.19 4.48 5.45
C ARG A 117 6.72 4.28 5.08
N VAL A 118 6.09 5.24 4.40
CA VAL A 118 4.72 5.09 3.89
C VAL A 118 4.62 3.97 2.86
N CYS A 119 5.59 3.86 1.95
CA CYS A 119 5.62 2.83 0.92
C CYS A 119 5.76 1.43 1.52
N SER A 120 6.69 1.26 2.45
CA SER A 120 6.92 0.02 3.20
C SER A 120 5.70 -0.38 4.00
N HIS A 121 5.06 0.55 4.72
CA HIS A 121 3.82 0.28 5.44
C HIS A 121 2.71 -0.20 4.49
N LYS A 122 2.56 0.44 3.33
CA LYS A 122 1.56 0.03 2.33
C LYS A 122 1.79 -1.38 1.81
N LEU A 123 3.06 -1.73 1.54
CA LEU A 123 3.43 -3.04 1.03
C LEU A 123 3.16 -4.11 2.09
N GLU A 124 3.60 -3.89 3.33
CA GLU A 124 3.37 -4.83 4.44
C GLU A 124 1.89 -5.00 4.77
N LEU A 125 1.10 -3.92 4.77
CA LEU A 125 -0.35 -4.00 4.93
C LEU A 125 -0.99 -4.83 3.81
N THR A 126 -0.57 -4.64 2.56
CA THR A 126 -1.10 -5.39 1.42
C THR A 126 -0.77 -6.87 1.54
N LYS A 127 0.46 -7.21 1.95
CA LYS A 127 0.89 -8.59 2.21
C LYS A 127 0.04 -9.24 3.31
N LEU A 128 -0.20 -8.52 4.40
CA LEU A 128 -1.00 -9.01 5.51
C LEU A 128 -2.46 -9.26 5.10
N LEU A 129 -3.05 -8.36 4.31
CA LEU A 129 -4.40 -8.55 3.77
C LEU A 129 -4.45 -9.68 2.72
N LEU A 130 -3.37 -9.92 1.98
CA LEU A 130 -3.27 -11.05 1.05
C LEU A 130 -3.40 -12.40 1.75
N MET A 131 -3.00 -12.49 3.03
CA MET A 131 -3.19 -13.70 3.84
C MET A 131 -4.67 -14.02 4.10
N SER A 132 -5.59 -13.11 3.80
CA SER A 132 -7.03 -13.37 3.87
C SER A 132 -7.61 -14.08 2.64
N VAL A 133 -6.88 -14.09 1.51
CA VAL A 133 -7.33 -14.68 0.23
C VAL A 133 -7.70 -16.17 0.33
N PRO A 134 -7.01 -17.03 1.10
CA PRO A 134 -7.42 -18.43 1.28
C PRO A 134 -8.83 -18.59 1.86
N PHE A 135 -9.35 -17.55 2.51
CA PHE A 135 -10.69 -17.47 3.07
C PHE A 135 -11.71 -16.85 2.10
N TYR A 136 -11.43 -16.79 0.79
CA TYR A 136 -12.32 -16.19 -0.21
C TYR A 136 -13.78 -16.68 -0.11
N LEU A 137 -14.00 -17.97 0.19
CA LEU A 137 -15.34 -18.54 0.34
C LEU A 137 -16.08 -18.03 1.57
N ALA A 138 -15.37 -17.69 2.65
CA ALA A 138 -16.02 -17.05 3.79
C ALA A 138 -16.67 -15.73 3.37
N TYR A 139 -15.99 -14.93 2.53
CA TYR A 139 -16.57 -13.69 2.00
C TYR A 139 -17.79 -13.96 1.12
N VAL A 140 -17.77 -15.02 0.30
CA VAL A 140 -18.90 -15.39 -0.56
C VAL A 140 -20.09 -15.84 0.28
N PHE A 141 -19.90 -16.79 1.19
CA PHE A 141 -20.98 -17.39 1.97
C PHE A 141 -21.63 -16.36 2.90
N ILE A 142 -20.82 -15.64 3.68
CA ILE A 142 -21.32 -14.60 4.59
C ILE A 142 -21.88 -13.42 3.80
N GLY A 143 -21.29 -13.07 2.66
CA GLY A 143 -21.80 -12.01 1.79
C GLY A 143 -23.19 -12.32 1.24
N PHE A 144 -23.44 -13.56 0.80
CA PHE A 144 -24.76 -13.95 0.31
C PHE A 144 -25.82 -13.97 1.40
N ASP A 145 -25.46 -14.46 2.59
CA ASP A 145 -26.34 -14.47 3.74
C ASP A 145 -26.68 -13.03 4.19
N LEU A 146 -25.67 -12.18 4.36
CA LEU A 146 -25.86 -10.79 4.81
C LEU A 146 -26.60 -9.89 3.81
N LEU A 147 -26.33 -10.04 2.51
CA LEU A 147 -26.86 -9.13 1.48
C LEU A 147 -28.18 -9.62 0.88
N PHE A 148 -28.38 -10.93 0.79
CA PHE A 148 -29.55 -11.52 0.13
C PHE A 148 -30.38 -12.42 1.06
N GLY A 149 -29.94 -12.68 2.29
CA GLY A 149 -30.61 -13.61 3.20
C GLY A 149 -30.53 -15.07 2.75
N ILE A 150 -29.55 -15.40 1.90
CA ILE A 150 -29.38 -16.74 1.34
C ILE A 150 -28.26 -17.45 2.09
N ASP A 151 -28.64 -18.43 2.91
CA ASP A 151 -27.69 -19.29 3.62
C ASP A 151 -27.12 -20.37 2.68
N LEU A 152 -25.97 -20.09 2.08
CA LEU A 152 -25.27 -21.03 1.21
C LEU A 152 -24.74 -22.27 1.94
N TYR A 153 -24.62 -22.26 3.28
CA TYR A 153 -24.19 -23.43 4.02
C TYR A 153 -25.24 -24.56 4.00
N GLN A 154 -26.53 -24.23 3.81
CA GLN A 154 -27.61 -25.23 3.72
C GLN A 154 -27.54 -26.07 2.43
N TYR A 155 -26.93 -25.53 1.38
CA TYR A 155 -26.79 -26.19 0.08
C TYR A 155 -25.44 -26.88 -0.10
N LEU A 156 -24.67 -27.04 1.00
CA LEU A 156 -23.30 -27.50 0.94
C LEU A 156 -23.24 -29.04 0.97
N GLU A 157 -22.88 -29.63 -0.17
CA GLU A 157 -22.65 -31.07 -0.25
C GLU A 157 -21.21 -31.46 0.11
N LEU A 158 -21.00 -32.72 0.54
CA LEU A 158 -19.70 -33.22 0.98
C LEU A 158 -18.59 -33.05 -0.08
N HIS A 159 -18.92 -33.28 -1.35
CA HIS A 159 -17.96 -33.15 -2.45
C HIS A 159 -17.52 -31.68 -2.67
N MET A 160 -18.44 -30.73 -2.45
CA MET A 160 -18.15 -29.30 -2.51
C MET A 160 -17.25 -28.87 -1.36
N ILE A 161 -17.50 -29.38 -0.14
CA ILE A 161 -16.65 -29.12 1.03
C ILE A 161 -15.20 -29.53 0.75
N TRP A 162 -14.99 -30.72 0.18
CA TRP A 162 -13.65 -31.19 -0.19
C TRP A 162 -12.99 -30.31 -1.24
N PHE A 163 -13.72 -29.98 -2.30
CA PHE A 163 -13.21 -29.10 -3.36
C PHE A 163 -12.81 -27.73 -2.80
N TYR A 164 -13.66 -27.13 -1.97
CA TYR A 164 -13.43 -25.85 -1.33
C TYR A 164 -12.25 -25.88 -0.37
N SER A 165 -12.16 -26.88 0.49
CA SER A 165 -11.03 -27.07 1.40
C SER A 165 -9.71 -27.20 0.64
N LEU A 166 -9.67 -28.04 -0.40
CA LEU A 166 -8.48 -28.20 -1.24
C LEU A 166 -8.10 -26.90 -1.95
N SER A 167 -9.10 -26.16 -2.46
CA SER A 167 -8.86 -24.86 -3.11
C SER A 167 -8.28 -23.82 -2.13
N SER A 168 -8.78 -23.77 -0.89
CA SER A 168 -8.25 -22.88 0.15
C SER A 168 -6.83 -23.24 0.54
N VAL A 169 -6.49 -24.54 0.64
CA VAL A 169 -5.11 -24.99 0.91
C VAL A 169 -4.16 -24.58 -0.22
N LEU A 170 -4.56 -24.77 -1.48
CA LEU A 170 -3.76 -24.36 -2.63
C LEU A 170 -3.54 -22.84 -2.66
N LEU A 171 -4.59 -22.06 -2.39
CA LEU A 171 -4.50 -20.60 -2.28
C LEU A 171 -3.62 -20.18 -1.11
N PHE A 172 -3.66 -20.88 0.02
CA PHE A 172 -2.78 -20.62 1.16
C PHE A 172 -1.31 -20.80 0.78
N ILE A 173 -0.97 -21.90 0.09
CA ILE A 173 0.41 -22.12 -0.38
C ILE A 173 0.83 -21.01 -1.36
N ALA A 174 -0.02 -20.68 -2.33
CA ALA A 174 0.27 -19.63 -3.30
C ALA A 174 0.46 -18.25 -2.65
N THR A 175 -0.41 -17.89 -1.71
CA THR A 175 -0.36 -16.59 -1.01
C THR A 175 0.82 -16.52 -0.04
N ALA A 176 1.16 -17.62 0.65
CA ALA A 176 2.36 -17.70 1.47
C ALA A 176 3.64 -17.55 0.64
N TRP A 177 3.68 -18.15 -0.55
CA TRP A 177 4.80 -17.98 -1.48
C TRP A 177 4.94 -16.53 -1.96
N VAL A 178 3.83 -15.90 -2.37
CA VAL A 178 3.82 -14.48 -2.75
C VAL A 178 4.24 -13.61 -1.57
N PHE A 179 3.73 -13.86 -0.36
CA PHE A 179 4.08 -13.13 0.85
C PHE A 179 5.58 -13.15 1.13
N ALA A 180 6.22 -14.32 1.01
CA ALA A 180 7.65 -14.49 1.22
C ALA A 180 8.50 -13.78 0.16
N LYS A 181 8.03 -13.74 -1.09
CA LYS A 181 8.74 -13.14 -2.21
C LYS A 181 8.53 -11.64 -2.36
N LEU A 182 7.36 -11.11 -1.98
CA LEU A 182 6.98 -9.72 -2.18
C LEU A 182 7.66 -8.80 -1.14
N ASN A 183 8.92 -8.46 -1.39
CA ASN A 183 9.72 -7.56 -0.55
C ASN A 183 10.63 -6.68 -1.43
N TYR A 184 10.97 -5.48 -0.97
CA TYR A 184 11.96 -4.61 -1.63
C TYR A 184 13.33 -5.28 -1.85
N LYS A 185 13.71 -6.25 -1.02
CA LYS A 185 14.94 -7.04 -1.22
C LYS A 185 14.92 -7.91 -2.49
N ASN A 186 13.74 -8.32 -2.93
CA ASN A 186 13.57 -9.17 -4.12
C ASN A 186 13.15 -8.36 -5.36
N ILE A 187 13.32 -7.04 -5.34
CA ILE A 187 12.84 -6.15 -6.41
C ILE A 187 13.60 -6.34 -7.74
N SER A 188 14.71 -7.08 -7.73
CA SER A 188 15.42 -7.52 -8.94
C SER A 188 14.58 -8.47 -9.80
N GLU A 189 13.64 -9.20 -9.20
CA GLU A 189 12.70 -10.04 -9.94
C GLU A 189 11.63 -9.18 -10.64
N LYS A 190 11.50 -9.32 -11.97
CA LYS A 190 10.60 -8.48 -12.80
C LYS A 190 9.16 -8.46 -12.31
N TRP A 191 8.63 -9.62 -11.89
CA TRP A 191 7.25 -9.74 -11.42
C TRP A 191 7.06 -9.10 -10.03
N VAL A 192 8.06 -9.20 -9.14
CA VAL A 192 8.06 -8.54 -7.82
C VAL A 192 8.08 -7.03 -8.01
N ASN A 193 8.97 -6.51 -8.86
CA ASN A 193 9.03 -5.08 -9.17
C ASN A 193 7.68 -4.56 -9.71
N SER A 194 7.13 -5.25 -10.71
CA SER A 194 5.82 -4.90 -11.27
C SER A 194 4.72 -4.88 -10.21
N SER A 195 4.70 -5.87 -9.31
CA SER A 195 3.71 -5.96 -8.22
C SER A 195 3.87 -4.84 -7.20
N VAL A 196 5.10 -4.55 -6.76
CA VAL A 196 5.40 -3.45 -5.83
C VAL A 196 5.05 -2.10 -6.45
N GLN A 197 5.38 -1.89 -7.73
CA GLN A 197 5.00 -0.69 -8.49
C GLN A 197 3.49 -0.52 -8.63
N PHE A 198 2.75 -1.61 -8.81
CA PHE A 198 1.29 -1.59 -8.86
C PHE A 198 0.69 -1.25 -7.49
N ILE A 199 1.15 -1.91 -6.43
CA ILE A 199 0.67 -1.72 -5.07
C ILE A 199 0.97 -0.32 -4.58
N VAL A 200 2.23 0.12 -4.66
CA VAL A 200 2.68 1.36 -4.05
C VAL A 200 2.48 2.56 -4.99
N GLY A 201 2.68 2.35 -6.28
CA GLY A 201 2.66 3.37 -7.32
C GLY A 201 4.07 3.63 -7.85
N LYS A 202 4.25 3.55 -9.17
CA LYS A 202 5.56 3.67 -9.87
C LYS A 202 6.45 4.79 -9.33
N ARG A 203 5.90 6.00 -9.20
CA ARG A 203 6.67 7.19 -8.78
C ARG A 203 7.17 7.11 -7.34
N LEU A 204 6.41 6.46 -6.46
CA LEU A 204 6.77 6.30 -5.05
C LEU A 204 7.80 5.17 -4.90
N VAL A 205 7.71 4.12 -5.72
CA VAL A 205 8.70 3.03 -5.77
C VAL A 205 10.06 3.50 -6.24
N THR A 206 10.15 4.29 -7.32
CA THR A 206 11.45 4.80 -7.79
C THR A 206 12.20 5.60 -6.72
N MET A 207 11.46 6.34 -5.90
CA MET A 207 12.03 7.12 -4.80
C MET A 207 12.48 6.25 -3.63
N ALA A 208 11.70 5.19 -3.33
CA ALA A 208 12.04 4.17 -2.34
C ALA A 208 13.27 3.33 -2.75
N GLU A 209 13.36 2.94 -4.02
CA GLU A 209 14.49 2.19 -4.59
C GLU A 209 15.79 2.98 -4.52
N PHE A 210 15.75 4.28 -4.85
CA PHE A 210 16.92 5.15 -4.76
C PHE A 210 17.50 5.17 -3.34
N LEU A 211 16.65 5.34 -2.33
CA LEU A 211 17.06 5.32 -0.92
C LEU A 211 17.61 3.97 -0.47
N ASN A 212 16.93 2.89 -0.83
CA ASN A 212 17.37 1.55 -0.48
C ASN A 212 18.74 1.24 -1.10
N SER A 213 19.01 1.72 -2.32
CA SER A 213 20.32 1.58 -2.95
C SER A 213 21.40 2.44 -2.29
N SER A 214 21.08 3.64 -1.78
CA SER A 214 22.04 4.48 -1.07
C SER A 214 22.40 3.95 0.33
N GLU A 215 21.43 3.38 1.07
CA GLU A 215 21.73 2.77 2.37
C GLU A 215 22.58 1.50 2.23
N LEU A 216 22.41 0.73 1.14
CA LEU A 216 23.26 -0.42 0.82
C LEU A 216 24.70 -0.06 0.43
N ILE A 217 24.96 1.20 0.05
CA ILE A 217 26.31 1.69 -0.32
C ILE A 217 27.05 2.24 0.92
N GLU A 218 26.32 2.63 1.97
CA GLU A 218 26.89 3.14 3.23
C GLU A 218 27.18 2.05 4.28
N SER A 219 26.87 0.77 4.01
CA SER A 219 27.16 -0.39 4.87
C SER A 219 28.32 -1.23 4.36
#